data_AF-A0A2T2P2K3-F1
#
_entry.id   AF-A0A2T2P2K3-F1
#
_cell.length_a   1.000
_cell.length_b   1.000
_cell.length_c   1.000
_cell.angle_alpha   90.00
_cell.angle_beta   90.00
_cell.angle_gamma   90.00
#
_symmetry.space_group_name_H-M   'P 1'
#
loop_
_entity.id
_entity.type
_entity.pdbx_description
1 polymer ?
#
loop_
_entity_poly.entity_id
_entity_poly.type
_entity_poly.pdbx_seq_one_letter_code
_entity_poly.pdbx_strand_id
1 'polypeptide(L)'
;MIDTRLSYRVGYPRLPVLPLETKIWQPFRGWPPLSPKIYRILFEEHVVYNWCDIVKRHAPGTSPAAKRTFLVASDVSVPGQYDAWKAATYRIRNLLIDQNYPEIDIEFIDISAVDGVIPSPVKHDEKDIISAWETFADTLMDAIQNQSWLAVDVVRRKLGEQNPTWKPTVFITATDAAHVEWWESILPALRRKLPDFFDLDLLHGTSILKTQSESESEPSDFDDLPEVFTSMKSYEKILKMGASIGLQGGQTGTLGSLVRLEKDGEHIDLALSSHHVFAQDGAHLRCPSAGHFLPPAHPHALNKELEITSPSDGDHQRLLDRKQKILQRYSNCSAPEVDTYKTCDSLKKDIYVLKAADRAIGHLFSASGFRVTPNQRFTQEQAVKLSRVLEPGVTTPTGQKTAPSLRQEIDGKTLQWGLNWSLARVSPSHQLSRLTPLNTGRATRVPDLLEASQYCSIDPNKSYDVAKIGRTSGWTSGKINNIGSRLNLRVDHISVVPTELKHRYGTVILSYGVVVDERFPEFLEPGDSGSAVLLKDRSKKQATIVGLGFAGNSRTRISYMQPMDLVVKDIEEITGCKVVYPRFVGEEPGTVIQDD
;
A
#
# COMPACT_ATOMS: atom_id res chain seq x y z
N MET A 1 32.48 13.16 4.30
CA MET A 1 32.51 11.69 4.46
C MET A 1 31.65 11.08 3.37
N ILE A 2 32.09 10.00 2.73
CA ILE A 2 31.27 9.26 1.75
C ILE A 2 30.15 8.56 2.51
N ASP A 3 28.93 8.65 2.00
CA ASP A 3 27.77 7.96 2.56
C ASP A 3 27.74 6.51 2.05
N THR A 4 27.89 5.57 2.97
CA THR A 4 27.86 4.12 2.72
C THR A 4 26.86 3.42 3.64
N ARG A 5 25.83 4.13 4.11
CA ARG A 5 24.85 3.60 5.09
C ARG A 5 24.03 2.41 4.57
N LEU A 6 24.02 2.18 3.25
CA LEU A 6 23.33 1.11 2.55
C LEU A 6 24.34 0.33 1.68
N SER A 7 24.23 -1.00 1.67
CA SER A 7 25.13 -1.92 0.93
C SER A 7 24.98 -1.86 -0.58
N TYR A 8 23.99 -1.13 -1.09
CA TYR A 8 23.63 -1.02 -2.49
C TYR A 8 23.54 0.45 -2.95
N ARG A 9 24.09 1.38 -2.14
CA ARG A 9 24.09 2.81 -2.43
C ARG A 9 25.31 3.50 -1.84
N VAL A 10 25.96 4.35 -2.63
CA VAL A 10 27.12 5.16 -2.22
C VAL A 10 26.90 6.60 -2.67
N GLY A 11 27.33 7.58 -1.88
CA GLY A 11 27.28 8.96 -2.37
C GLY A 11 28.02 10.00 -1.56
N TYR A 12 27.93 11.25 -2.01
CA TYR A 12 28.48 12.42 -1.33
C TYR A 12 27.64 13.67 -1.64
N PRO A 13 27.25 14.49 -0.64
CA PRO A 13 27.43 14.30 0.80
C PRO A 13 26.48 13.22 1.34
N ARG A 14 26.07 13.31 2.61
CA ARG A 14 25.03 12.41 3.16
C ARG A 14 23.76 12.50 2.30
N LEU A 15 23.35 11.36 1.74
CA LEU A 15 22.25 11.26 0.81
C LEU A 15 20.88 11.29 1.53
N PRO A 16 19.82 11.78 0.88
CA PRO A 16 18.47 11.71 1.42
C PRO A 16 17.97 10.27 1.48
N VAL A 17 17.04 9.97 2.38
CA VAL A 17 16.52 8.61 2.61
C VAL A 17 15.65 8.16 1.43
N LEU A 18 15.72 6.86 1.08
CA LEU A 18 14.95 6.27 0.00
C LEU A 18 13.48 6.03 0.39
N PRO A 19 12.57 5.86 -0.57
CA PRO A 19 12.77 6.08 -2.00
C PRO A 19 12.75 7.58 -2.35
N LEU A 20 13.18 7.89 -3.56
CA LEU A 20 13.28 9.26 -4.07
C LEU A 20 12.74 9.31 -5.49
N GLU A 21 12.03 10.38 -5.82
CA GLU A 21 11.60 10.68 -7.17
C GLU A 21 12.76 11.30 -7.96
N THR A 22 12.87 10.88 -9.22
CA THR A 22 13.94 11.30 -10.13
C THR A 22 13.36 12.09 -11.28
N LYS A 23 13.77 13.36 -11.42
CA LYS A 23 13.48 14.17 -12.60
C LYS A 23 14.76 14.42 -13.38
N ILE A 24 14.83 13.94 -14.63
CA ILE A 24 15.95 14.21 -15.52
C ILE A 24 16.04 15.72 -15.74
N TRP A 25 17.24 16.27 -15.54
CA TRP A 25 17.47 17.70 -15.69
C TRP A 25 17.94 18.01 -17.11
N GLN A 26 17.51 19.15 -17.67
CA GLN A 26 18.05 19.58 -18.96
C GLN A 26 19.54 19.92 -18.84
N PRO A 27 20.37 19.62 -19.85
CA PRO A 27 21.80 19.90 -19.82
C PRO A 27 22.07 21.37 -19.45
N PHE A 28 22.89 21.60 -18.41
CA PHE A 28 23.34 22.96 -18.06
C PHE A 28 24.65 23.27 -18.81
N ARG A 29 24.95 24.57 -19.00
CA ARG A 29 26.11 25.03 -19.81
C ARG A 29 27.45 24.41 -19.40
N GLY A 30 27.62 24.04 -18.13
CA GLY A 30 28.84 23.46 -17.59
C GLY A 30 28.96 21.93 -17.73
N TRP A 31 27.91 21.24 -18.16
CA TRP A 31 27.91 19.78 -18.29
C TRP A 31 28.81 19.25 -19.42
N PRO A 32 28.77 19.79 -20.66
CA PRO A 32 29.58 19.26 -21.76
C PRO A 32 31.09 19.17 -21.51
N PRO A 33 31.78 20.13 -20.86
CA PRO A 33 33.20 19.98 -20.56
C PRO A 33 33.50 19.05 -19.36
N LEU A 34 32.52 18.82 -18.49
CA LEU A 34 32.68 18.03 -17.27
C LEU A 34 32.46 16.53 -17.53
N SER A 35 31.46 16.19 -18.36
CA SER A 35 31.04 14.81 -18.58
C SER A 35 32.16 13.88 -19.09
N PRO A 36 33.06 14.26 -20.03
CA PRO A 36 34.13 13.38 -20.49
C PRO A 36 35.13 13.04 -19.38
N LYS A 37 35.38 13.99 -18.46
CA LYS A 37 36.27 13.78 -17.31
C LYS A 37 35.65 12.82 -16.30
N ILE A 38 34.34 12.95 -16.05
CA ILE A 38 33.61 12.02 -15.18
C ILE A 38 33.58 10.62 -15.79
N TYR A 39 33.25 10.48 -17.07
CA TYR A 39 33.24 9.17 -17.74
C TYR A 39 34.61 8.50 -17.73
N ARG A 40 35.68 9.29 -17.87
CA ARG A 40 37.04 8.77 -17.71
C ARG A 40 37.29 8.24 -16.29
N ILE A 41 36.82 8.93 -15.24
CA ILE A 41 36.92 8.43 -13.86
C ILE A 41 36.13 7.13 -13.71
N LEU A 42 34.89 7.06 -14.20
CA LEU A 42 34.08 5.83 -14.14
C LEU A 42 34.80 4.65 -14.82
N PHE A 43 35.40 4.88 -15.99
CA PHE A 43 36.17 3.88 -16.71
C PHE A 43 37.44 3.44 -15.95
N GLU A 44 38.23 4.40 -15.46
CA GLU A 44 39.48 4.12 -14.73
C GLU A 44 39.24 3.41 -13.38
N GLU A 45 38.11 3.69 -12.72
CA GLU A 45 37.70 3.00 -11.49
C GLU A 45 36.91 1.71 -11.77
N HIS A 46 36.81 1.30 -13.04
CA HIS A 46 36.11 0.08 -13.47
C HIS A 46 34.62 0.03 -13.07
N VAL A 47 33.94 1.18 -12.99
CA VAL A 47 32.50 1.23 -12.74
C VAL A 47 31.74 0.77 -13.98
N VAL A 48 31.13 -0.42 -13.90
CA VAL A 48 30.10 -0.86 -14.86
C VAL A 48 28.74 -0.22 -14.53
N TYR A 49 28.21 0.65 -15.39
CA TYR A 49 26.91 1.30 -15.14
C TYR A 49 25.93 1.09 -16.30
N ASN A 50 24.64 1.03 -15.96
CA ASN A 50 23.55 0.92 -16.93
C ASN A 50 23.26 2.30 -17.55
N TRP A 51 23.18 3.32 -16.70
CA TRP A 51 23.01 4.71 -17.12
C TRP A 51 23.50 5.67 -16.05
N CYS A 52 23.78 6.91 -16.45
CA CYS A 52 24.07 8.00 -15.52
C CYS A 52 23.65 9.34 -16.12
N ASP A 53 23.15 10.24 -15.29
CA ASP A 53 22.73 11.58 -15.71
C ASP A 53 22.76 12.59 -14.54
N ILE A 54 22.63 13.87 -14.87
CA ILE A 54 22.33 14.91 -13.90
C ILE A 54 20.81 14.96 -13.70
N VAL A 55 20.41 14.71 -12.46
CA VAL A 55 19.00 14.61 -12.08
C VAL A 55 18.69 15.51 -10.89
N LYS A 56 17.39 15.69 -10.64
CA LYS A 56 16.89 16.18 -9.36
C LYS A 56 16.28 15.02 -8.58
N ARG A 57 16.82 14.74 -7.40
CA ARG A 57 16.35 13.72 -6.47
C ARG A 57 15.62 14.40 -5.32
N HIS A 58 14.41 13.93 -5.00
CA HIS A 58 13.60 14.50 -3.93
C HIS A 58 12.72 13.44 -3.28
N ALA A 59 12.31 13.69 -2.04
CA ALA A 59 11.38 12.80 -1.37
C ALA A 59 10.04 12.83 -2.11
N PRO A 60 9.35 11.70 -2.24
CA PRO A 60 8.02 11.65 -2.86
C PRO A 60 7.06 12.64 -2.20
N GLY A 61 6.25 13.33 -3.02
CA GLY A 61 5.32 14.36 -2.55
C GLY A 61 5.97 15.69 -2.14
N THR A 62 7.29 15.85 -2.32
CA THR A 62 7.98 17.12 -2.09
C THR A 62 8.34 17.80 -3.41
N SER A 63 8.46 19.12 -3.42
CA SER A 63 8.94 19.82 -4.61
C SER A 63 10.39 19.43 -4.92
N PRO A 64 10.77 19.26 -6.21
CA PRO A 64 12.13 18.95 -6.59
C PRO A 64 13.12 19.96 -6.00
N ALA A 65 14.09 19.46 -5.23
CA ALA A 65 15.11 20.31 -4.63
C ALA A 65 15.85 21.14 -5.69
N ALA A 66 16.36 22.30 -5.28
CA ALA A 66 17.24 23.10 -6.15
C ALA A 66 18.56 22.39 -6.46
N LYS A 67 18.99 21.49 -5.55
CA LYS A 67 20.23 20.72 -5.69
C LYS A 67 20.16 19.70 -6.81
N ARG A 68 21.31 19.50 -7.45
CA ARG A 68 21.50 18.55 -8.55
C ARG A 68 22.25 17.34 -8.03
N THR A 69 21.94 16.18 -8.59
CA THR A 69 22.65 14.94 -8.26
C THR A 69 23.17 14.34 -9.56
N PHE A 70 24.47 14.04 -9.61
CA PHE A 70 25.02 13.13 -10.60
C PHE A 70 24.70 11.70 -10.15
N LEU A 71 23.69 11.11 -10.78
CA LEU A 71 23.18 9.78 -10.47
C LEU A 71 23.81 8.77 -11.42
N VAL A 72 24.35 7.70 -10.87
CA VAL A 72 24.87 6.53 -11.58
C VAL A 72 24.07 5.32 -11.14
N ALA A 73 23.26 4.76 -12.04
CA ALA A 73 22.57 3.51 -11.83
C ALA A 73 23.43 2.36 -12.35
N SER A 74 23.77 1.44 -11.46
CA SER A 74 24.81 0.44 -11.69
C SER A 74 24.44 -0.86 -10.99
N ASP A 75 24.92 -1.99 -11.47
CA ASP A 75 24.58 -3.30 -10.91
C ASP A 75 25.52 -3.66 -9.74
N VAL A 76 25.02 -3.65 -8.50
CA VAL A 76 25.82 -3.97 -7.30
C VAL A 76 26.31 -5.42 -7.28
N SER A 77 25.66 -6.31 -8.03
CA SER A 77 26.01 -7.74 -8.07
C SER A 77 27.28 -8.03 -8.88
N VAL A 78 27.82 -7.03 -9.59
CA VAL A 78 29.12 -7.15 -10.27
C VAL A 78 30.24 -7.19 -9.20
N PRO A 79 31.14 -8.20 -9.22
CA PRO A 79 32.21 -8.31 -8.22
C PRO A 79 33.09 -7.05 -8.14
N GLY A 80 33.32 -6.54 -6.92
CA GLY A 80 34.13 -5.35 -6.67
C GLY A 80 33.44 -4.01 -6.96
N GLN A 81 32.21 -4.03 -7.47
CA GLN A 81 31.53 -2.84 -7.96
C GLN A 81 31.22 -1.82 -6.86
N TYR A 82 30.86 -2.27 -5.66
CA TYR A 82 30.63 -1.37 -4.52
C TYR A 82 31.90 -0.61 -4.09
N ASP A 83 33.08 -1.26 -4.19
CA ASP A 83 34.36 -0.61 -3.91
C ASP A 83 34.73 0.40 -5.01
N ALA A 84 34.50 0.04 -6.27
CA ALA A 84 34.64 0.93 -7.41
C ALA A 84 33.76 2.19 -7.27
N TRP A 85 32.52 2.07 -6.78
CA TRP A 85 31.64 3.21 -6.52
C TRP A 85 32.22 4.17 -5.47
N LYS A 86 32.82 3.65 -4.40
CA LYS A 86 33.44 4.47 -3.35
C LYS A 86 34.64 5.25 -3.90
N ALA A 87 35.51 4.59 -4.66
CA ALA A 87 36.67 5.22 -5.27
C ALA A 87 36.27 6.28 -6.31
N ALA A 88 35.30 5.96 -7.17
CA ALA A 88 34.76 6.90 -8.15
C ALA A 88 34.08 8.10 -7.48
N THR A 89 33.29 7.90 -6.42
CA THR A 89 32.64 8.99 -5.67
C THR A 89 33.67 9.99 -5.15
N TYR A 90 34.79 9.50 -4.60
CA TYR A 90 35.87 10.36 -4.11
C TYR A 90 36.50 11.19 -5.23
N ARG A 91 36.88 10.54 -6.34
CA ARG A 91 37.54 11.20 -7.47
C ARG A 91 36.63 12.20 -8.18
N ILE A 92 35.37 11.83 -8.40
CA ILE A 92 34.37 12.73 -8.99
C ILE A 92 34.14 13.92 -8.08
N ARG A 93 34.09 13.72 -6.75
CA ARG A 93 33.88 14.83 -5.82
C ARG A 93 35.02 15.85 -5.88
N ASN A 94 36.27 15.38 -5.88
CA ASN A 94 37.43 16.26 -6.00
C ASN A 94 37.41 17.03 -7.33
N LEU A 95 37.10 16.33 -8.44
CA LEU A 95 36.91 16.96 -9.74
C LEU A 95 35.84 18.06 -9.71
N LEU A 96 34.68 17.80 -9.10
CA LEU A 96 33.60 18.79 -9.01
C LEU A 96 34.02 20.03 -8.20
N ILE A 97 34.78 19.84 -7.10
CA ILE A 97 35.33 20.96 -6.32
C ILE A 97 36.33 21.75 -7.16
N ASP A 98 37.27 21.08 -7.82
CA ASP A 98 38.31 21.70 -8.65
C ASP A 98 37.73 22.47 -9.86
N GLN A 99 36.55 22.07 -10.33
CA GLN A 99 35.82 22.72 -11.43
C GLN A 99 34.75 23.72 -10.95
N ASN A 100 34.70 24.04 -9.65
CA ASN A 100 33.76 24.99 -9.04
C ASN A 100 32.27 24.59 -9.19
N TYR A 101 31.97 23.29 -9.02
CA TYR A 101 30.61 22.73 -8.92
C TYR A 101 30.37 21.98 -7.58
N PRO A 102 30.68 22.59 -6.41
CA PRO A 102 30.55 21.90 -5.13
C PRO A 102 29.09 21.58 -4.75
N GLU A 103 28.10 22.16 -5.43
CA GLU A 103 26.67 21.97 -5.21
C GLU A 103 26.07 20.71 -5.86
N ILE A 104 26.84 20.01 -6.70
CA ILE A 104 26.41 18.74 -7.30
C ILE A 104 26.70 17.60 -6.32
N ASP A 105 25.64 16.94 -5.88
CA ASP A 105 25.69 15.71 -5.09
C ASP A 105 26.02 14.53 -6.02
N ILE A 106 26.59 13.45 -5.49
CA ILE A 106 26.92 12.23 -6.24
C ILE A 106 26.17 11.06 -5.61
N GLU A 107 25.49 10.25 -6.43
CA GLU A 107 24.79 9.05 -5.99
C GLU A 107 25.07 7.90 -6.94
N PHE A 108 25.67 6.82 -6.42
CA PHE A 108 25.68 5.50 -7.04
C PHE A 108 24.63 4.64 -6.35
N ILE A 109 23.82 3.94 -7.11
CA ILE A 109 22.76 3.07 -6.58
C ILE A 109 22.59 1.84 -7.44
N ASP A 110 22.23 0.72 -6.80
CA ASP A 110 21.84 -0.48 -7.53
C ASP A 110 20.69 -0.19 -8.49
N ILE A 111 20.81 -0.63 -9.75
CA ILE A 111 19.80 -0.40 -10.79
C ILE A 111 18.42 -0.90 -10.36
N SER A 112 18.33 -2.03 -9.63
CA SER A 112 17.05 -2.57 -9.15
C SER A 112 16.44 -1.78 -7.99
N ALA A 113 17.20 -0.86 -7.39
CA ALA A 113 16.77 -0.01 -6.27
C ALA A 113 16.49 1.45 -6.68
N VAL A 114 16.75 1.83 -7.94
CA VAL A 114 16.52 3.19 -8.45
C VAL A 114 15.04 3.57 -8.35
N ASP A 115 14.16 2.68 -8.80
CA ASP A 115 12.71 2.89 -8.90
C ASP A 115 11.95 2.35 -7.68
N GLY A 116 12.66 1.93 -6.64
CA GLY A 116 12.09 1.40 -5.40
C GLY A 116 12.47 -0.05 -5.14
N VAL A 117 11.71 -0.71 -4.27
CA VAL A 117 11.96 -2.11 -3.88
C VAL A 117 11.32 -3.05 -4.89
N ILE A 118 12.03 -4.11 -5.30
CA ILE A 118 11.45 -5.27 -5.99
C ILE A 118 11.34 -6.42 -4.97
N PRO A 119 10.16 -6.59 -4.33
CA PRO A 119 9.97 -7.60 -3.31
C PRO A 119 9.63 -8.98 -3.90
N SER A 120 9.93 -10.03 -3.14
CA SER A 120 9.43 -11.40 -3.33
C SER A 120 9.01 -11.96 -1.96
N PRO A 121 7.92 -12.73 -1.88
CA PRO A 121 7.43 -13.22 -0.60
C PRO A 121 8.40 -14.21 0.03
N VAL A 122 8.52 -14.15 1.36
CA VAL A 122 9.09 -15.24 2.15
C VAL A 122 8.16 -16.44 2.03
N LYS A 123 8.70 -17.58 1.59
CA LYS A 123 7.95 -18.82 1.41
C LYS A 123 7.81 -19.55 2.75
N HIS A 124 6.80 -20.42 2.82
CA HIS A 124 6.50 -21.18 4.04
C HIS A 124 7.58 -22.18 4.46
N ASP A 125 8.40 -22.65 3.52
CA ASP A 125 9.49 -23.61 3.69
C ASP A 125 10.82 -22.95 4.13
N GLU A 126 10.88 -21.62 4.15
CA GLU A 126 12.04 -20.83 4.58
C GLU A 126 12.08 -20.67 6.10
N LYS A 127 12.19 -21.82 6.79
CA LYS A 127 12.11 -21.92 8.26
C LYS A 127 13.20 -21.14 8.98
N ASP A 128 14.37 -21.01 8.35
CA ASP A 128 15.50 -20.21 8.84
C ASP A 128 15.17 -18.72 8.90
N ILE A 129 14.59 -18.16 7.83
CA ILE A 129 14.15 -16.76 7.76
C ILE A 129 13.05 -16.50 8.80
N ILE A 130 12.05 -17.38 8.85
CA ILE A 130 10.91 -17.24 9.76
C ILE A 130 11.37 -17.31 11.21
N SER A 131 12.18 -18.32 11.58
CA SER A 131 12.67 -18.48 12.96
C SER A 131 13.58 -17.34 13.40
N ALA A 132 14.44 -16.85 12.49
CA ALA A 132 15.29 -15.69 12.74
C ALA A 132 14.44 -14.43 12.99
N TRP A 133 13.43 -14.20 12.16
CA TRP A 133 12.51 -13.08 12.34
C TRP A 133 11.75 -13.16 13.67
N GLU A 134 11.20 -14.32 14.01
CA GLU A 134 10.48 -14.53 15.27
C GLU A 134 11.36 -14.21 16.50
N THR A 135 12.67 -14.40 16.39
CA THR A 135 13.62 -14.10 17.48
C THR A 135 14.01 -12.61 17.51
N PHE A 136 14.08 -11.97 16.34
CA PHE A 136 14.55 -10.59 16.20
C PHE A 136 13.43 -9.54 16.35
N ALA A 137 12.19 -9.91 16.02
CA ALA A 137 11.04 -9.02 15.99
C ALA A 137 10.89 -8.15 17.24
N ASP A 138 10.94 -8.75 18.43
CA ASP A 138 10.72 -8.05 19.70
C ASP A 138 11.79 -6.97 19.92
N THR A 139 13.04 -7.33 19.62
CA THR A 139 14.19 -6.41 19.70
C THR A 139 14.03 -5.23 18.75
N LEU A 140 13.50 -5.46 17.55
CA LEU A 140 13.19 -4.40 16.60
C LEU A 140 12.12 -3.47 17.14
N MET A 141 10.99 -4.02 17.59
CA MET A 141 9.85 -3.25 18.06
C MET A 141 10.21 -2.36 19.25
N ASP A 142 10.98 -2.89 20.21
CA ASP A 142 11.48 -2.11 21.35
C ASP A 142 12.35 -0.92 20.95
N ALA A 143 13.19 -1.11 19.93
CA ALA A 143 14.11 -0.08 19.48
C ALA A 143 13.41 1.08 18.74
N ILE A 144 12.27 0.80 18.09
CA ILE A 144 11.58 1.77 17.23
C ILE A 144 10.31 2.35 17.83
N GLN A 145 9.84 1.86 19.00
CA GLN A 145 8.55 2.25 19.59
C GLN A 145 8.34 3.77 19.79
N ASN A 146 9.43 4.52 19.97
CA ASN A 146 9.43 5.97 20.17
C ASN A 146 9.61 6.78 18.88
N GLN A 147 9.72 6.12 17.72
CA GLN A 147 9.88 6.75 16.43
C GLN A 147 8.55 6.79 15.66
N SER A 148 8.45 7.66 14.66
CA SER A 148 7.26 7.80 13.81
C SER A 148 7.27 6.80 12.65
N TRP A 149 7.39 5.51 12.98
CA TRP A 149 7.31 4.43 12.00
C TRP A 149 5.86 4.10 11.65
N LEU A 150 5.62 3.64 10.41
CA LEU A 150 4.30 3.33 9.83
C LEU A 150 4.10 1.83 9.64
N ALA A 151 5.11 1.14 9.11
CA ALA A 151 5.04 -0.28 8.80
C ALA A 151 6.40 -0.97 8.96
N VAL A 152 6.34 -2.25 9.32
CA VAL A 152 7.46 -3.17 9.29
C VAL A 152 7.08 -4.38 8.44
N ASP A 153 7.79 -4.55 7.33
CA ASP A 153 7.61 -5.63 6.36
C ASP A 153 8.86 -6.52 6.32
N VAL A 154 8.68 -7.83 6.16
CA VAL A 154 9.79 -8.76 5.97
C VAL A 154 9.58 -9.55 4.69
N VAL A 155 10.42 -9.28 3.69
CA VAL A 155 10.33 -9.88 2.35
C VAL A 155 11.72 -10.16 1.81
N ARG A 156 11.83 -10.93 0.74
CA ARG A 156 13.06 -10.98 -0.06
C ARG A 156 13.12 -9.76 -0.95
N ARG A 157 14.29 -9.12 -1.04
CA ARG A 157 14.55 -8.03 -1.97
C ARG A 157 15.50 -8.50 -3.06
N LYS A 158 15.18 -8.17 -4.31
CA LYS A 158 16.11 -8.31 -5.44
C LYS A 158 17.14 -7.17 -5.44
N LEU A 159 18.42 -7.51 -5.56
CA LEU A 159 19.50 -6.58 -5.88
C LEU A 159 20.32 -7.12 -7.05
N GLY A 160 20.74 -6.22 -7.94
CA GLY A 160 21.50 -6.54 -9.14
C GLY A 160 20.64 -7.10 -10.29
N GLU A 161 21.19 -7.01 -11.50
CA GLU A 161 20.52 -7.38 -12.76
C GLU A 161 21.18 -8.60 -13.41
N GLN A 162 22.51 -8.62 -13.49
CA GLN A 162 23.31 -9.70 -14.08
C GLN A 162 23.35 -10.93 -13.17
N ASN A 163 23.61 -10.73 -11.88
CA ASN A 163 23.63 -11.79 -10.87
C ASN A 163 22.65 -11.46 -9.75
N PRO A 164 21.33 -11.48 -10.02
CA PRO A 164 20.34 -11.01 -9.07
C PRO A 164 20.40 -11.82 -7.78
N THR A 165 20.52 -11.12 -6.66
CA THR A 165 20.50 -11.71 -5.32
C THR A 165 19.17 -11.41 -4.66
N TRP A 166 18.58 -12.41 -4.00
CA TRP A 166 17.33 -12.28 -3.27
C TRP A 166 17.60 -12.35 -1.78
N LYS A 167 17.88 -11.20 -1.15
CA LYS A 167 18.25 -11.16 0.27
C LYS A 167 17.02 -10.93 1.16
N PRO A 168 16.80 -11.74 2.21
CA PRO A 168 15.79 -11.46 3.22
C PRO A 168 16.05 -10.09 3.83
N THR A 169 15.06 -9.20 3.80
CA THR A 169 15.21 -7.81 4.21
C THR A 169 14.05 -7.42 5.12
N VAL A 170 14.39 -6.84 6.27
CA VAL A 170 13.43 -6.14 7.13
C VAL A 170 13.36 -4.70 6.65
N PHE A 171 12.18 -4.26 6.22
CA PHE A 171 11.91 -2.88 5.88
C PHE A 171 11.17 -2.20 7.03
N ILE A 172 11.67 -1.04 7.44
CA ILE A 172 10.94 -0.11 8.29
C ILE A 172 10.54 1.08 7.41
N THR A 173 9.25 1.37 7.31
CA THR A 173 8.78 2.63 6.71
C THR A 173 8.49 3.62 7.83
N ALA A 174 9.01 4.85 7.75
CA ALA A 174 8.79 5.89 8.76
C ALA A 174 8.67 7.30 8.17
N THR A 175 7.89 8.17 8.83
CA THR A 175 7.72 9.57 8.43
C THR A 175 8.95 10.41 8.82
N ASP A 176 9.58 10.06 9.94
CA ASP A 176 10.79 10.66 10.48
C ASP A 176 12.08 9.96 10.03
N ALA A 177 12.05 9.18 8.94
CA ALA A 177 13.19 8.37 8.50
C ALA A 177 14.51 9.17 8.28
N ALA A 178 14.41 10.48 8.02
CA ALA A 178 15.55 11.38 7.89
C ALA A 178 16.20 11.77 9.23
N HIS A 179 15.55 11.48 10.37
CA HIS A 179 16.03 11.83 11.70
C HIS A 179 17.37 11.14 12.00
N VAL A 180 18.27 11.87 12.66
CA VAL A 180 19.67 11.42 12.82
C VAL A 180 19.78 10.16 13.67
N GLU A 181 18.89 10.02 14.66
CA GLU A 181 18.86 8.91 15.62
C GLU A 181 18.72 7.54 14.94
N TRP A 182 17.93 7.46 13.86
CA TRP A 182 17.80 6.25 13.04
C TRP A 182 19.15 5.73 12.58
N TRP A 183 19.98 6.61 12.04
CA TRP A 183 21.20 6.23 11.34
C TRP A 183 22.43 6.13 12.25
N GLU A 184 22.45 6.88 13.35
CA GLU A 184 23.60 6.94 14.26
C GLU A 184 23.45 6.01 15.47
N SER A 185 22.21 5.66 15.86
CA SER A 185 21.94 4.86 17.05
C SER A 185 21.13 3.60 16.73
N ILE A 186 19.91 3.76 16.22
CA ILE A 186 18.91 2.68 16.15
C ILE A 186 19.32 1.59 15.14
N LEU A 187 19.51 1.93 13.86
CA LEU A 187 19.84 0.95 12.82
C LEU A 187 21.20 0.26 13.06
N PRO A 188 22.29 0.95 13.46
CA PRO A 188 23.53 0.27 13.82
C PRO A 188 23.36 -0.72 14.97
N ALA A 189 22.58 -0.39 16.01
CA ALA A 189 22.32 -1.28 17.13
C ALA A 189 21.51 -2.51 16.71
N LEU A 190 20.52 -2.33 15.84
CA LEU A 190 19.68 -3.41 15.31
C LEU A 190 20.48 -4.34 14.39
N ARG A 191 21.29 -3.79 13.47
CA ARG A 191 22.12 -4.58 12.53
C ARG A 191 23.10 -5.50 13.25
N ARG A 192 23.63 -5.10 14.41
CA ARG A 192 24.51 -5.98 15.23
C ARG A 192 23.80 -7.20 15.83
N LYS A 193 22.48 -7.15 15.95
CA LYS A 193 21.66 -8.23 16.51
C LYS A 193 20.91 -9.04 15.45
N LEU A 194 20.86 -8.52 14.23
CA LEU A 194 20.24 -9.16 13.08
C LEU A 194 21.20 -10.21 12.51
N PRO A 195 20.72 -11.40 12.09
CA PRO A 195 21.58 -12.39 11.44
C PRO A 195 22.23 -11.85 10.16
N ASP A 196 23.47 -12.26 9.88
CA ASP A 196 24.27 -11.72 8.75
C ASP A 196 23.62 -11.90 7.37
N PHE A 197 22.76 -12.92 7.21
CA PHE A 197 22.03 -13.19 5.99
C PHE A 197 20.80 -12.30 5.78
N PHE A 198 20.41 -11.51 6.79
CA PHE A 198 19.37 -10.49 6.67
C PHE A 198 19.94 -9.12 6.33
N ASP A 199 19.13 -8.31 5.66
CA ASP A 199 19.31 -6.86 5.57
C ASP A 199 18.27 -6.12 6.44
N LEU A 200 18.60 -4.87 6.80
CA LEU A 200 17.70 -3.95 7.48
C LEU A 200 17.77 -2.59 6.80
N ASP A 201 16.64 -2.17 6.26
CA ASP A 201 16.49 -0.92 5.54
C ASP A 201 15.40 -0.05 6.15
N LEU A 202 15.66 1.26 6.11
CA LEU A 202 14.74 2.31 6.52
C LEU A 202 14.31 3.11 5.29
N LEU A 203 13.01 3.17 5.09
CA LEU A 203 12.36 3.88 3.99
C LEU A 203 11.55 5.05 4.54
N HIS A 204 11.57 6.16 3.82
CA HIS A 204 10.68 7.28 4.07
C HIS A 204 9.29 7.02 3.49
N GLY A 205 8.26 7.22 4.30
CA GLY A 205 6.87 7.19 3.85
C GLY A 205 6.01 8.14 4.68
N THR A 206 5.01 8.76 4.05
CA THR A 206 4.06 9.69 4.67
C THR A 206 2.79 8.98 5.12
N SER A 207 2.36 7.95 4.40
CA SER A 207 1.18 7.18 4.71
C SER A 207 1.28 5.76 4.14
N ILE A 208 0.57 4.83 4.77
CA ILE A 208 0.28 3.49 4.25
C ILE A 208 -1.21 3.31 3.90
N LEU A 209 -2.05 4.30 4.22
CA LEU A 209 -3.45 4.29 3.81
C LEU A 209 -3.53 4.83 2.39
N LYS A 210 -4.11 4.02 1.52
CA LYS A 210 -4.28 4.29 0.09
C LYS A 210 -5.65 4.95 -0.15
N THR A 211 -6.03 5.89 0.71
CA THR A 211 -7.15 6.81 0.48
C THR A 211 -6.72 7.87 -0.52
N GLN A 212 -7.68 8.55 -1.18
CA GLN A 212 -7.43 9.46 -2.31
C GLN A 212 -6.05 10.13 -2.30
N SER A 213 -5.35 9.92 -3.41
CA SER A 213 -3.90 10.04 -3.51
C SER A 213 -3.40 11.46 -3.32
N GLU A 214 -2.37 11.63 -2.49
CA GLU A 214 -1.45 12.77 -2.57
C GLU A 214 -0.86 12.93 -3.99
N SER A 215 -0.87 11.85 -4.79
CA SER A 215 -0.51 11.79 -6.20
C SER A 215 -1.70 11.87 -7.16
N GLU A 216 -2.82 12.50 -6.79
CA GLU A 216 -3.78 13.01 -7.78
C GLU A 216 -3.15 14.25 -8.45
N SER A 217 -1.94 14.03 -8.97
CA SER A 217 -1.05 15.01 -9.55
C SER A 217 -1.78 15.72 -10.66
N GLU A 218 -1.52 17.02 -10.75
CA GLU A 218 -1.77 17.85 -11.92
C GLU A 218 -1.63 17.01 -13.20
N PRO A 219 -2.57 17.13 -14.16
CA PRO A 219 -2.55 16.36 -15.40
C PRO A 219 -1.13 16.30 -15.98
N SER A 220 -0.68 15.11 -16.38
CA SER A 220 0.64 14.99 -17.01
C SER A 220 0.71 15.94 -18.21
N ASP A 221 1.81 16.67 -18.37
CA ASP A 221 2.04 17.66 -19.44
C ASP A 221 1.76 17.13 -20.87
N PHE A 222 1.73 15.80 -21.05
CA PHE A 222 1.52 15.14 -22.33
C PHE A 222 0.06 14.90 -22.71
N ASP A 223 -0.88 14.97 -21.76
CA ASP A 223 -2.31 14.91 -22.03
C ASP A 223 -3.07 15.50 -20.84
N ASP A 224 -3.60 16.73 -20.96
CA ASP A 224 -4.37 17.42 -19.90
C ASP A 224 -5.67 16.70 -19.45
N LEU A 225 -5.85 15.43 -19.80
CA LEU A 225 -7.01 14.63 -19.46
C LEU A 225 -6.81 13.98 -18.09
N PRO A 226 -7.77 14.11 -17.16
CA PRO A 226 -7.66 13.43 -15.88
C PRO A 226 -7.71 11.92 -16.11
N GLU A 227 -6.99 11.19 -15.26
CA GLU A 227 -7.09 9.73 -15.22
C GLU A 227 -8.51 9.34 -14.81
N VAL A 228 -9.12 8.37 -15.51
CA VAL A 228 -10.50 7.98 -15.27
C VAL A 228 -10.58 6.47 -15.13
N PHE A 229 -11.05 6.05 -13.96
CA PHE A 229 -11.20 4.65 -13.57
C PHE A 229 -12.64 4.14 -13.71
N THR A 230 -13.57 5.01 -14.11
CA THR A 230 -14.99 4.69 -14.28
C THR A 230 -15.44 4.87 -15.73
N SER A 231 -16.58 4.28 -16.07
CA SER A 231 -17.15 4.39 -17.41
C SER A 231 -18.66 4.59 -17.35
N MET A 232 -19.30 4.79 -18.50
CA MET A 232 -20.77 4.85 -18.55
C MET A 232 -21.43 3.58 -17.98
N LYS A 233 -20.76 2.41 -18.02
CA LYS A 233 -21.26 1.17 -17.41
C LYS A 233 -21.30 1.22 -15.88
N SER A 234 -20.53 2.12 -15.27
CA SER A 234 -20.51 2.29 -13.81
C SER A 234 -21.81 2.92 -13.25
N TYR A 235 -22.69 3.41 -14.14
CA TYR A 235 -24.01 3.97 -13.82
C TYR A 235 -25.14 2.96 -14.07
N GLU A 236 -24.82 1.70 -14.37
CA GLU A 236 -25.79 0.62 -14.43
C GLU A 236 -26.36 0.33 -13.03
N LYS A 237 -27.62 -0.12 -12.96
CA LYS A 237 -28.29 -0.46 -11.69
C LYS A 237 -27.67 -1.67 -10.96
N ILE A 238 -26.89 -2.47 -11.67
CA ILE A 238 -26.23 -3.66 -11.12
C ILE A 238 -24.79 -3.28 -10.73
N LEU A 239 -24.58 -3.11 -9.43
CA LEU A 239 -23.28 -2.84 -8.84
C LEU A 239 -22.47 -4.13 -8.78
N LYS A 240 -21.21 -4.08 -9.20
CA LYS A 240 -20.31 -5.25 -9.28
C LYS A 240 -19.16 -5.08 -8.30
N MET A 241 -18.52 -6.18 -7.94
CA MET A 241 -17.23 -6.13 -7.24
C MET A 241 -16.25 -5.24 -8.03
N GLY A 242 -15.44 -4.44 -7.33
CA GLY A 242 -14.57 -3.46 -7.99
C GLY A 242 -15.27 -2.15 -8.38
N ALA A 243 -16.57 -1.98 -8.12
CA ALA A 243 -17.24 -0.71 -8.38
C ALA A 243 -16.73 0.40 -7.46
N SER A 244 -16.69 1.62 -7.98
CA SER A 244 -16.37 2.84 -7.22
C SER A 244 -17.52 3.21 -6.29
N ILE A 245 -17.24 3.30 -5.00
CA ILE A 245 -18.22 3.71 -3.99
C ILE A 245 -17.59 4.68 -3.00
N GLY A 246 -18.41 5.52 -2.39
CA GLY A 246 -17.98 6.47 -1.36
C GLY A 246 -19.17 7.11 -0.66
N LEU A 247 -18.93 7.79 0.46
CA LEU A 247 -19.93 8.71 1.01
C LEU A 247 -20.10 9.89 0.05
N GLN A 248 -21.29 10.47 0.01
CA GLN A 248 -21.50 11.75 -0.66
C GLN A 248 -20.54 12.81 -0.08
N GLY A 249 -19.78 13.47 -0.97
CA GLY A 249 -18.71 14.41 -0.65
C GLY A 249 -17.48 13.80 0.03
N GLY A 250 -17.37 12.47 0.09
CA GLY A 250 -16.34 11.77 0.85
C GLY A 250 -15.23 11.17 0.01
N GLN A 251 -14.43 10.34 0.69
CA GLN A 251 -13.38 9.55 0.06
C GLN A 251 -13.97 8.52 -0.90
N THR A 252 -13.13 8.07 -1.83
CA THR A 252 -13.47 6.98 -2.74
C THR A 252 -12.80 5.67 -2.31
N GLY A 253 -13.55 4.58 -2.42
CA GLY A 253 -13.05 3.23 -2.29
C GLY A 253 -13.72 2.26 -3.24
N THR A 254 -13.54 0.98 -2.95
CA THR A 254 -14.03 -0.13 -3.76
C THR A 254 -15.15 -0.89 -3.06
N LEU A 255 -16.17 -1.26 -3.83
CA LEU A 255 -17.15 -2.29 -3.46
C LEU A 255 -16.45 -3.65 -3.50
N GLY A 256 -16.21 -4.22 -2.32
CA GLY A 256 -15.52 -5.49 -2.17
C GLY A 256 -16.36 -6.67 -2.60
N SER A 257 -17.48 -6.89 -1.89
CA SER A 257 -18.39 -8.00 -2.15
C SER A 257 -19.81 -7.70 -1.65
N LEU A 258 -20.77 -8.55 -2.03
CA LEU A 258 -22.06 -8.64 -1.37
C LEU A 258 -21.91 -9.39 -0.05
N VAL A 259 -22.56 -8.89 0.99
CA VAL A 259 -22.76 -9.57 2.27
C VAL A 259 -24.27 -9.66 2.54
N ARG A 260 -24.76 -10.84 2.88
CA ARG A 260 -26.15 -11.06 3.29
C ARG A 260 -26.21 -11.37 4.77
N LEU A 261 -26.94 -10.56 5.51
CA LEU A 261 -27.23 -10.78 6.92
C LEU A 261 -28.58 -11.49 7.07
N GLU A 262 -28.69 -12.33 8.09
CA GLU A 262 -29.93 -12.95 8.54
C GLU A 262 -30.19 -12.64 10.02
N LYS A 263 -31.42 -12.23 10.33
CA LYS A 263 -31.92 -12.10 11.70
C LYS A 263 -33.42 -12.39 11.70
N ASP A 264 -33.86 -13.28 12.58
CA ASP A 264 -35.27 -13.66 12.74
C ASP A 264 -35.94 -14.12 11.42
N GLY A 265 -35.17 -14.76 10.53
CA GLY A 265 -35.62 -15.24 9.22
C GLY A 265 -35.67 -14.17 8.12
N GLU A 266 -35.41 -12.90 8.43
CA GLU A 266 -35.30 -11.84 7.44
C GLU A 266 -33.88 -11.73 6.88
N HIS A 267 -33.77 -11.42 5.58
CA HIS A 267 -32.50 -11.24 4.89
C HIS A 267 -32.28 -9.80 4.43
N ILE A 268 -31.04 -9.31 4.57
CA ILE A 268 -30.63 -7.99 4.10
C ILE A 268 -29.34 -8.12 3.29
N ASP A 269 -29.38 -7.68 2.04
CA ASP A 269 -28.21 -7.58 1.16
C ASP A 269 -27.50 -6.23 1.37
N LEU A 270 -26.19 -6.29 1.62
CA LEU A 270 -25.34 -5.16 1.94
C LEU A 270 -24.08 -5.19 1.07
N ALA A 271 -23.55 -4.01 0.73
CA ALA A 271 -22.26 -3.89 0.07
C ALA A 271 -21.15 -3.76 1.11
N LEU A 272 -20.12 -4.60 1.01
CA LEU A 272 -18.94 -4.57 1.88
C LEU A 272 -17.85 -3.66 1.31
N SER A 273 -17.27 -2.82 2.16
CA SER A 273 -16.08 -2.01 1.85
C SER A 273 -15.21 -1.82 3.10
N SER A 274 -14.20 -0.96 3.01
CA SER A 274 -13.41 -0.56 4.17
C SER A 274 -14.09 0.56 4.96
N HIS A 275 -13.90 0.58 6.30
CA HIS A 275 -14.51 1.62 7.14
C HIS A 275 -14.06 3.03 6.75
N HIS A 276 -12.76 3.21 6.51
CA HIS A 276 -12.20 4.52 6.18
C HIS A 276 -12.72 5.11 4.86
N VAL A 277 -13.26 4.28 3.94
CA VAL A 277 -13.93 4.78 2.73
C VAL A 277 -15.17 5.62 3.07
N PHE A 278 -15.77 5.36 4.24
CA PHE A 278 -16.92 6.10 4.77
C PHE A 278 -16.59 6.87 6.07
N ALA A 279 -15.32 7.01 6.42
CA ALA A 279 -14.90 7.90 7.49
C ALA A 279 -14.38 9.19 6.85
N GLN A 280 -14.91 10.34 7.26
CA GLN A 280 -14.44 11.65 6.82
C GLN A 280 -13.77 12.38 7.99
N ASP A 281 -12.66 13.05 7.71
CA ASP A 281 -12.06 14.00 8.66
C ASP A 281 -13.02 15.17 8.89
N GLY A 282 -13.19 15.58 10.15
CA GLY A 282 -14.18 16.58 10.55
C GLY A 282 -15.62 16.06 10.68
N ALA A 283 -15.91 14.84 10.22
CA ALA A 283 -17.19 14.16 10.47
C ALA A 283 -17.20 13.41 11.81
N HIS A 284 -16.52 13.93 12.84
CA HIS A 284 -16.63 13.45 14.23
C HIS A 284 -18.09 13.45 14.72
N LEU A 285 -18.96 14.20 14.02
CA LEU A 285 -20.40 14.25 14.26
C LEU A 285 -21.22 13.14 13.54
N ARG A 286 -20.63 12.31 12.66
CA ARG A 286 -21.42 11.36 11.84
C ARG A 286 -20.89 9.94 11.74
N CYS A 287 -19.59 9.70 11.91
CA CYS A 287 -19.05 8.34 11.99
C CYS A 287 -18.30 8.20 13.32
N PRO A 288 -18.57 7.15 14.11
CA PRO A 288 -18.02 7.04 15.45
C PRO A 288 -16.49 7.02 15.38
N SER A 289 -15.85 7.78 16.29
CA SER A 289 -14.40 7.82 16.42
C SER A 289 -13.85 6.41 16.48
N ALA A 290 -12.64 6.18 15.98
CA ALA A 290 -12.12 4.84 15.99
C ALA A 290 -12.23 4.20 17.40
N GLY A 291 -12.57 2.90 17.43
CA GLY A 291 -12.84 2.11 18.65
C GLY A 291 -14.29 2.19 19.09
N HIS A 292 -15.03 3.12 18.48
CA HIS A 292 -16.47 3.20 18.53
C HIS A 292 -16.96 2.71 17.18
N PHE A 293 -17.68 1.60 17.19
CA PHE A 293 -18.28 1.04 15.99
C PHE A 293 -19.66 1.68 15.75
N LEU A 294 -20.14 1.59 14.52
CA LEU A 294 -21.48 2.04 14.14
C LEU A 294 -22.37 0.79 14.04
N PRO A 295 -23.11 0.40 15.09
CA PRO A 295 -24.06 -0.70 14.98
C PRO A 295 -25.28 -0.29 14.14
N PRO A 296 -26.08 -1.24 13.63
CA PRO A 296 -27.30 -0.93 12.88
C PRO A 296 -28.30 -0.04 13.62
N ALA A 297 -28.30 -0.10 14.96
CA ALA A 297 -29.16 0.72 15.83
C ALA A 297 -28.60 2.14 16.09
N HIS A 298 -27.43 2.49 15.55
CA HIS A 298 -26.87 3.83 15.70
C HIS A 298 -27.78 4.88 15.05
N PRO A 299 -28.00 6.06 15.65
CA PRO A 299 -28.85 7.12 15.10
C PRO A 299 -28.57 7.44 13.63
N HIS A 300 -27.31 7.63 13.23
CA HIS A 300 -26.95 7.89 11.83
C HIS A 300 -27.36 6.78 10.84
N ALA A 301 -27.29 5.50 11.24
CA ALA A 301 -27.76 4.39 10.40
C ALA A 301 -29.29 4.35 10.33
N LEU A 302 -29.97 4.51 11.47
CA LEU A 302 -31.44 4.51 11.53
C LEU A 302 -32.06 5.66 10.74
N ASN A 303 -31.48 6.86 10.87
CA ASN A 303 -31.92 8.08 10.19
C ASN A 303 -31.44 8.16 8.73
N LYS A 304 -30.61 7.21 8.27
CA LYS A 304 -30.04 7.16 6.92
C LYS A 304 -29.29 8.45 6.53
N GLU A 305 -28.56 9.04 7.49
CA GLU A 305 -27.88 10.33 7.31
C GLU A 305 -26.60 10.24 6.47
N LEU A 306 -26.11 9.02 6.24
CA LEU A 306 -24.85 8.74 5.57
C LEU A 306 -25.13 8.12 4.20
N GLU A 307 -25.48 8.97 3.24
CA GLU A 307 -25.76 8.56 1.85
C GLU A 307 -24.48 8.09 1.13
N ILE A 308 -24.63 7.00 0.39
CA ILE A 308 -23.55 6.36 -0.37
C ILE A 308 -23.83 6.52 -1.87
N THR A 309 -22.80 6.91 -2.62
CA THR A 309 -22.89 7.10 -4.06
C THR A 309 -22.05 6.08 -4.85
N SER A 310 -22.54 5.70 -6.04
CA SER A 310 -21.80 4.92 -7.04
C SER A 310 -22.11 5.45 -8.45
N PRO A 311 -21.09 5.79 -9.26
CA PRO A 311 -19.71 6.01 -8.84
C PRO A 311 -19.63 7.01 -7.69
N SER A 312 -18.56 6.92 -6.89
CA SER A 312 -18.23 7.95 -5.90
C SER A 312 -18.16 9.34 -6.54
N ASP A 313 -18.30 10.40 -5.73
CA ASP A 313 -18.27 11.78 -6.20
C ASP A 313 -16.96 12.13 -6.92
N GLY A 314 -15.81 11.68 -6.37
CA GLY A 314 -14.50 11.90 -6.98
C GLY A 314 -14.37 11.28 -8.37
N ASP A 315 -14.86 10.04 -8.57
CA ASP A 315 -14.83 9.42 -9.90
C ASP A 315 -15.86 9.96 -10.86
N HIS A 316 -17.03 10.31 -10.36
CA HIS A 316 -18.05 10.96 -11.16
C HIS A 316 -17.51 12.25 -11.77
N GLN A 317 -16.89 13.10 -10.94
CA GLN A 317 -16.36 14.39 -11.38
C GLN A 317 -15.23 14.21 -12.40
N ARG A 318 -14.28 13.28 -12.17
CA ARG A 318 -13.20 13.00 -13.13
C ARG A 318 -13.71 12.55 -14.50
N LEU A 319 -14.70 11.64 -14.53
CA LEU A 319 -15.28 11.19 -15.79
C LEU A 319 -16.01 12.34 -16.50
N LEU A 320 -16.76 13.16 -15.77
CA LEU A 320 -17.45 14.32 -16.30
C LEU A 320 -16.46 15.34 -16.89
N ASP A 321 -15.41 15.69 -16.14
CA ASP A 321 -14.37 16.63 -16.56
C ASP A 321 -13.62 16.12 -17.79
N ARG A 322 -13.26 14.84 -17.84
CA ARG A 322 -12.63 14.23 -19.02
C ARG A 322 -13.53 14.36 -20.25
N LYS A 323 -14.81 14.02 -20.14
CA LYS A 323 -15.76 14.09 -21.25
C LYS A 323 -15.95 15.53 -21.73
N GLN A 324 -16.01 16.50 -20.80
CA GLN A 324 -16.09 17.92 -21.13
C GLN A 324 -14.83 18.44 -21.83
N LYS A 325 -13.63 18.10 -21.32
CA LYS A 325 -12.35 18.47 -21.95
C LYS A 325 -12.22 17.88 -23.37
N ILE A 326 -12.61 16.62 -23.56
CA ILE A 326 -12.62 15.99 -24.89
C ILE A 326 -13.61 16.72 -25.82
N LEU A 327 -14.83 17.01 -25.35
CA LEU A 327 -15.82 17.76 -26.13
C LEU A 327 -15.31 19.15 -26.53
N GLN A 328 -14.64 19.86 -25.61
CA GLN A 328 -14.04 21.17 -25.87
C GLN A 328 -12.93 21.07 -26.93
N ARG A 329 -12.04 20.06 -26.85
CA ARG A 329 -11.00 19.81 -27.87
C ARG A 329 -11.61 19.63 -29.26
N TYR A 330 -12.63 18.78 -29.40
CA TYR A 330 -13.29 18.56 -30.69
C TYR A 330 -14.10 19.76 -31.18
N SER A 331 -14.72 20.53 -30.28
CA SER A 331 -15.48 21.73 -30.65
C SER A 331 -14.58 22.86 -31.17
N ASN A 332 -13.30 22.86 -30.78
CA ASN A 332 -12.31 23.86 -31.20
C ASN A 332 -11.56 23.48 -32.50
N CYS A 333 -11.75 22.28 -33.04
CA CYS A 333 -11.12 21.87 -34.28
C CYS A 333 -11.69 22.66 -35.48
N SER A 334 -10.83 23.40 -36.18
CA SER A 334 -11.24 24.32 -37.26
C SER A 334 -11.70 23.62 -38.55
N ALA A 335 -11.41 22.32 -38.71
CA ALA A 335 -11.79 21.50 -39.86
C ALA A 335 -12.27 20.11 -39.40
N PRO A 336 -13.46 20.00 -38.79
CA PRO A 336 -13.96 18.74 -38.26
C PRO A 336 -14.35 17.77 -39.39
N GLU A 337 -13.77 16.59 -39.41
CA GLU A 337 -14.24 15.48 -40.25
C GLU A 337 -15.66 15.05 -39.83
N VAL A 338 -16.41 14.37 -40.70
CA VAL A 338 -17.78 13.89 -40.39
C VAL A 338 -17.84 13.08 -39.09
N ASP A 339 -16.79 12.33 -38.78
CA ASP A 339 -16.69 11.53 -37.55
C ASP A 339 -16.49 12.39 -36.28
N THR A 340 -16.04 13.64 -36.42
CA THR A 340 -15.96 14.61 -35.31
C THR A 340 -17.36 14.99 -34.81
N TYR A 341 -18.32 15.22 -35.70
CA TYR A 341 -19.69 15.57 -35.29
C TYR A 341 -20.37 14.42 -34.53
N LYS A 342 -20.25 13.18 -35.02
CA LYS A 342 -20.78 12.00 -34.33
C LYS A 342 -20.17 11.84 -32.94
N THR A 343 -18.86 12.08 -32.83
CA THR A 343 -18.16 12.03 -31.54
C THR A 343 -18.65 13.11 -30.59
N CYS A 344 -18.81 14.35 -31.05
CA CYS A 344 -19.37 15.46 -30.27
C CYS A 344 -20.79 15.17 -29.77
N ASP A 345 -21.68 14.66 -30.62
CA ASP A 345 -23.06 14.34 -30.23
C ASP A 345 -23.11 13.20 -29.22
N SER A 346 -22.27 12.17 -29.40
CA SER A 346 -22.09 11.09 -28.42
C SER A 346 -21.62 11.64 -27.06
N LEU A 347 -20.61 12.52 -27.05
CA LEU A 347 -20.09 13.14 -25.83
C LEU A 347 -21.13 14.03 -25.13
N LYS A 348 -21.90 14.83 -25.89
CA LYS A 348 -22.99 15.64 -25.33
C LYS A 348 -24.05 14.76 -24.66
N LYS A 349 -24.40 13.64 -25.30
CA LYS A 349 -25.33 12.66 -24.74
C LYS A 349 -24.79 12.04 -23.45
N ASP A 350 -23.53 11.61 -23.45
CA ASP A 350 -22.87 11.08 -22.25
C ASP A 350 -22.87 12.12 -21.13
N ILE A 351 -22.47 13.36 -21.40
CA ILE A 351 -22.44 14.46 -20.40
C ILE A 351 -23.84 14.73 -19.84
N TYR A 352 -24.88 14.71 -20.70
CA TYR A 352 -26.26 14.86 -20.25
C TYR A 352 -26.67 13.73 -19.29
N VAL A 353 -26.37 12.48 -19.65
CA VAL A 353 -26.63 11.31 -18.79
C VAL A 353 -25.88 11.42 -17.47
N LEU A 354 -24.60 11.79 -17.50
CA LEU A 354 -23.78 11.96 -16.30
C LEU A 354 -24.40 13.01 -15.36
N LYS A 355 -24.74 14.19 -15.88
CA LYS A 355 -25.35 15.27 -15.07
C LYS A 355 -26.71 14.91 -14.48
N ALA A 356 -27.47 14.05 -15.15
CA ALA A 356 -28.80 13.63 -14.72
C ALA A 356 -28.79 12.30 -13.93
N ALA A 357 -27.63 11.69 -13.73
CA ALA A 357 -27.55 10.36 -13.13
C ALA A 357 -27.90 10.38 -11.64
N ASP A 358 -28.86 9.54 -11.25
CA ASP A 358 -29.07 9.17 -9.86
C ASP A 358 -27.95 8.20 -9.44
N ARG A 359 -27.05 8.71 -8.60
CA ARG A 359 -25.91 7.94 -8.06
C ARG A 359 -26.15 7.47 -6.65
N ALA A 360 -27.24 7.88 -6.00
CA ALA A 360 -27.53 7.49 -4.64
C ALA A 360 -27.90 6.00 -4.61
N ILE A 361 -26.97 5.18 -4.15
CA ILE A 361 -27.16 3.73 -4.14
C ILE A 361 -27.69 3.24 -2.80
N GLY A 362 -27.66 4.05 -1.74
CA GLY A 362 -28.07 3.60 -0.42
C GLY A 362 -27.50 4.43 0.72
N HIS A 363 -27.41 3.82 1.90
CA HIS A 363 -26.89 4.47 3.11
C HIS A 363 -25.98 3.53 3.89
N LEU A 364 -25.08 4.09 4.70
CA LEU A 364 -24.26 3.31 5.62
C LEU A 364 -25.16 2.58 6.63
N PHE A 365 -24.97 1.27 6.75
CA PHE A 365 -25.73 0.42 7.66
C PHE A 365 -24.96 0.15 8.94
N SER A 366 -23.67 -0.20 8.81
CA SER A 366 -22.81 -0.49 9.95
C SER A 366 -21.35 -0.34 9.60
N ALA A 367 -20.48 -0.09 10.57
CA ALA A 367 -19.04 -0.05 10.36
C ALA A 367 -18.26 -0.44 11.61
N SER A 368 -17.10 -1.06 11.40
CA SER A 368 -16.17 -1.48 12.46
C SER A 368 -15.67 -0.32 13.32
N GLY A 369 -15.52 0.88 12.76
CA GLY A 369 -14.87 1.97 13.48
C GLY A 369 -13.42 1.66 13.83
N PHE A 370 -12.68 0.91 12.99
CA PHE A 370 -11.31 0.45 13.31
C PHE A 370 -11.24 -0.30 14.65
N ARG A 371 -11.70 -1.55 14.64
CA ARG A 371 -11.60 -2.45 15.78
C ARG A 371 -10.34 -3.30 15.72
N VAL A 372 -10.03 -3.90 16.85
CA VAL A 372 -8.96 -4.88 16.97
C VAL A 372 -9.55 -6.16 17.53
N THR A 373 -9.19 -7.30 16.95
CA THR A 373 -9.67 -8.60 17.43
C THR A 373 -8.50 -9.48 17.87
N PRO A 374 -8.63 -10.21 19.00
CA PRO A 374 -7.61 -11.16 19.42
C PRO A 374 -7.31 -12.17 18.34
N ASN A 375 -6.04 -12.56 18.29
CA ASN A 375 -5.58 -13.49 17.28
C ASN A 375 -5.90 -14.94 17.70
N GLN A 376 -7.12 -15.39 17.44
CA GLN A 376 -7.57 -16.74 17.84
C GLN A 376 -6.87 -17.87 17.09
N ARG A 377 -6.16 -17.57 16.01
CA ARG A 377 -5.47 -18.54 15.16
C ARG A 377 -4.08 -18.93 15.66
N PHE A 378 -3.48 -18.06 16.45
CA PHE A 378 -2.27 -18.43 17.16
C PHE A 378 -2.70 -18.97 18.51
N THR A 379 -2.08 -20.08 18.93
CA THR A 379 -2.19 -20.53 20.32
C THR A 379 -1.85 -19.35 21.24
N GLN A 380 -2.38 -19.34 22.47
CA GLN A 380 -2.02 -18.30 23.44
C GLN A 380 -0.49 -18.16 23.54
N GLU A 381 0.26 -19.26 23.45
CA GLU A 381 1.73 -19.25 23.41
C GLU A 381 2.32 -18.59 22.16
N GLN A 382 1.80 -18.89 20.96
CA GLN A 382 2.27 -18.25 19.73
C GLN A 382 1.87 -16.78 19.66
N ALA A 383 0.66 -16.43 20.10
CA ALA A 383 0.19 -15.06 20.19
C ALA A 383 1.04 -14.30 21.22
N VAL A 384 1.33 -14.90 22.38
CA VAL A 384 2.29 -14.37 23.35
C VAL A 384 3.67 -14.27 22.75
N LYS A 385 4.18 -15.27 22.02
CA LYS A 385 5.52 -15.26 21.39
C LYS A 385 5.65 -14.14 20.35
N LEU A 386 4.64 -13.93 19.51
CA LEU A 386 4.57 -12.84 18.52
C LEU A 386 4.44 -11.45 19.15
N SER A 387 4.07 -11.41 20.42
CA SER A 387 3.82 -10.21 21.22
C SER A 387 4.75 -10.12 22.42
N ARG A 388 5.75 -10.99 22.48
CA ARG A 388 6.75 -10.91 23.52
C ARG A 388 7.53 -9.65 23.23
N VAL A 389 7.91 -9.02 24.30
CA VAL A 389 8.74 -7.85 24.31
C VAL A 389 9.56 -8.09 25.56
N LEU A 390 10.89 -7.95 25.47
CA LEU A 390 11.77 -8.32 26.57
C LEU A 390 11.28 -7.59 27.83
N GLU A 391 11.04 -8.33 28.91
CA GLU A 391 10.51 -7.72 30.14
C GLU A 391 11.50 -6.66 30.66
N PRO A 392 11.03 -5.44 30.96
CA PRO A 392 11.90 -4.43 31.52
C PRO A 392 12.21 -4.80 32.97
N GLY A 393 13.44 -5.28 33.15
CA GLY A 393 14.04 -5.60 34.44
C GLY A 393 15.57 -5.56 34.42
N VAL A 394 16.19 -5.32 33.26
CA VAL A 394 17.62 -5.02 33.19
C VAL A 394 17.78 -3.53 33.43
N THR A 395 17.96 -3.16 34.70
CA THR A 395 18.56 -1.86 35.04
C THR A 395 19.84 -1.73 34.22
N THR A 396 19.91 -0.70 33.36
CA THR A 396 21.19 -0.34 32.76
C THR A 396 22.17 -0.04 33.90
N PRO A 397 23.48 -0.24 33.72
CA PRO A 397 24.49 0.16 34.71
C PRO A 397 24.38 1.63 35.15
N THR A 398 23.65 2.45 34.39
CA THR A 398 23.41 3.88 34.63
C THR A 398 22.17 4.19 35.49
N GLY A 399 21.36 3.20 35.89
CA GLY A 399 20.18 3.42 36.73
C GLY A 399 19.01 4.17 36.06
N GLN A 400 19.05 4.34 34.73
CA GLN A 400 17.92 4.90 33.98
C GLN A 400 16.79 3.87 33.90
N LYS A 401 15.58 4.28 34.30
CA LYS A 401 14.36 3.51 34.02
C LYS A 401 14.22 3.40 32.50
N THR A 402 14.23 2.19 31.98
CA THR A 402 13.91 1.92 30.57
C THR A 402 12.46 2.34 30.30
N ALA A 403 12.19 2.81 29.09
CA ALA A 403 10.81 2.99 28.63
C ALA A 403 10.00 1.69 28.86
N PRO A 404 8.70 1.78 29.15
CA PRO A 404 7.87 0.59 29.26
C PRO A 404 7.96 -0.21 27.97
N SER A 405 8.17 -1.52 28.06
CA SER A 405 8.18 -2.40 26.89
C SER A 405 6.86 -2.27 26.12
N LEU A 406 6.84 -2.51 24.80
CA LEU A 406 5.59 -2.58 24.03
C LEU A 406 4.56 -3.54 24.68
N ARG A 407 5.00 -4.60 25.36
CA ARG A 407 4.13 -5.50 26.14
C ARG A 407 3.47 -4.81 27.33
N GLN A 408 4.18 -3.89 28.00
CA GLN A 408 3.61 -3.03 29.04
C GLN A 408 2.70 -1.94 28.44
N GLU A 409 3.05 -1.36 27.29
CA GLU A 409 2.19 -0.40 26.60
C GLU A 409 0.84 -0.98 26.17
N ILE A 410 0.78 -2.29 25.92
CA ILE A 410 -0.45 -3.01 25.56
C ILE A 410 -1.05 -3.82 26.73
N ASP A 411 -0.69 -3.52 27.99
CA ASP A 411 -1.20 -4.18 29.20
C ASP A 411 -1.05 -5.72 29.20
N GLY A 412 0.04 -6.24 28.62
CA GLY A 412 0.31 -7.68 28.51
C GLY A 412 -0.52 -8.42 27.47
N LYS A 413 -1.29 -7.72 26.62
CA LYS A 413 -2.10 -8.30 25.55
C LYS A 413 -1.24 -8.74 24.36
N THR A 414 -1.77 -9.61 23.53
CA THR A 414 -1.11 -10.04 22.28
C THR A 414 -1.43 -9.08 21.15
N LEU A 415 -0.55 -8.94 20.14
CA LEU A 415 -0.81 -8.22 18.90
C LEU A 415 -2.13 -8.70 18.30
N GLN A 416 -2.96 -7.74 17.94
CA GLN A 416 -4.32 -7.96 17.48
C GLN A 416 -4.41 -7.70 15.98
N TRP A 417 -5.41 -8.30 15.34
CA TRP A 417 -5.72 -7.99 13.94
C TRP A 417 -6.51 -6.70 13.90
N GLY A 418 -6.07 -5.74 13.08
CA GLY A 418 -6.85 -4.55 12.78
C GLY A 418 -8.00 -4.88 11.83
N LEU A 419 -9.21 -4.46 12.18
CA LEU A 419 -10.43 -4.64 11.41
C LEU A 419 -10.96 -3.29 10.96
N ASN A 420 -11.13 -3.15 9.66
CA ASN A 420 -11.43 -1.89 8.97
C ASN A 420 -12.47 -2.17 7.88
N TRP A 421 -13.68 -2.56 8.28
CA TRP A 421 -14.77 -2.89 7.37
C TRP A 421 -16.00 -2.02 7.60
N SER A 422 -16.84 -1.92 6.57
CA SER A 422 -18.13 -1.23 6.59
C SER A 422 -19.15 -1.92 5.70
N LEU A 423 -20.42 -1.76 6.04
CA LEU A 423 -21.56 -2.30 5.33
C LEU A 423 -22.51 -1.19 4.91
N ALA A 424 -22.84 -1.17 3.63
CA ALA A 424 -23.77 -0.23 3.01
C ALA A 424 -25.07 -0.94 2.65
N ARG A 425 -26.22 -0.41 3.08
CA ARG A 425 -27.52 -0.91 2.64
C ARG A 425 -27.88 -0.31 1.31
N VAL A 426 -27.97 -1.16 0.30
CA VAL A 426 -28.32 -0.75 -1.07
C VAL A 426 -29.82 -0.54 -1.21
N SER A 427 -30.21 0.52 -1.91
CA SER A 427 -31.59 0.87 -2.25
C SER A 427 -32.21 -0.22 -3.14
N PRO A 428 -33.53 -0.49 -3.05
CA PRO A 428 -34.23 -1.41 -3.96
C PRO A 428 -34.12 -1.06 -5.45
N SER A 429 -33.74 0.19 -5.79
CA SER A 429 -33.50 0.61 -7.17
C SER A 429 -32.21 0.04 -7.77
N HIS A 430 -31.33 -0.53 -6.95
CA HIS A 430 -30.04 -1.09 -7.32
C HIS A 430 -29.94 -2.56 -6.89
N GLN A 431 -29.07 -3.30 -7.57
CA GLN A 431 -28.80 -4.70 -7.28
C GLN A 431 -27.29 -4.90 -7.10
N LEU A 432 -26.93 -5.80 -6.19
CA LEU A 432 -25.55 -6.24 -6.01
C LEU A 432 -25.33 -7.52 -6.80
N SER A 433 -24.36 -7.50 -7.71
CA SER A 433 -23.92 -8.69 -8.44
C SER A 433 -23.23 -9.66 -7.50
N ARG A 434 -23.55 -10.95 -7.65
CA ARG A 434 -22.84 -12.06 -7.00
C ARG A 434 -21.63 -12.54 -7.81
N LEU A 435 -21.55 -12.13 -9.07
CA LEU A 435 -20.53 -12.58 -10.01
C LEU A 435 -19.34 -11.62 -10.00
N THR A 436 -18.14 -12.19 -10.08
CA THR A 436 -16.94 -11.43 -10.39
C THR A 436 -17.06 -10.78 -11.79
N PRO A 437 -16.59 -9.54 -11.97
CA PRO A 437 -16.41 -8.92 -13.28
C PRO A 437 -15.61 -9.78 -14.26
N LEU A 438 -15.84 -9.55 -15.56
CA LEU A 438 -14.99 -10.10 -16.62
C LEU A 438 -13.54 -9.66 -16.40
N ASN A 439 -12.63 -10.62 -16.37
CA ASN A 439 -11.20 -10.38 -16.36
C ASN A 439 -10.72 -10.07 -17.78
N THR A 440 -10.64 -8.80 -18.09
CA THR A 440 -10.08 -8.31 -19.36
C THR A 440 -8.56 -8.48 -19.44
N GLY A 441 -7.90 -8.80 -18.33
CA GLY A 441 -6.45 -8.95 -18.23
C GLY A 441 -5.97 -10.40 -18.35
N ARG A 442 -5.06 -10.66 -19.31
CA ARG A 442 -4.39 -11.97 -19.44
C ARG A 442 -3.54 -12.34 -18.21
N ALA A 443 -3.17 -11.35 -17.38
CA ALA A 443 -2.20 -11.54 -16.32
C ALA A 443 -2.75 -12.29 -15.09
N THR A 444 -3.96 -11.96 -14.65
CA THR A 444 -4.48 -12.35 -13.32
C THR A 444 -4.98 -13.79 -13.27
N ARG A 445 -5.39 -14.36 -14.42
CA ARG A 445 -5.75 -15.78 -14.59
C ARG A 445 -6.86 -16.31 -13.65
N VAL A 446 -7.71 -15.43 -13.10
CA VAL A 446 -8.94 -15.81 -12.38
C VAL A 446 -10.03 -16.09 -13.40
N PRO A 447 -10.82 -17.18 -13.26
CA PRO A 447 -11.92 -17.45 -14.17
C PRO A 447 -12.99 -16.35 -14.13
N ASP A 448 -13.58 -16.06 -15.28
CA ASP A 448 -14.57 -15.01 -15.46
C ASP A 448 -15.92 -15.39 -14.86
N LEU A 449 -16.66 -14.39 -14.38
CA LEU A 449 -18.06 -14.53 -13.96
C LEU A 449 -18.30 -15.62 -12.91
N LEU A 450 -17.31 -15.85 -12.04
CA LEU A 450 -17.46 -16.77 -10.92
C LEU A 450 -18.35 -16.14 -9.86
N GLU A 451 -19.22 -16.95 -9.26
CA GLU A 451 -19.98 -16.52 -8.10
C GLU A 451 -19.03 -16.40 -6.89
N ALA A 452 -18.92 -15.21 -6.31
CA ALA A 452 -18.17 -14.94 -5.08
C ALA A 452 -19.01 -15.30 -3.85
N SER A 453 -19.40 -16.57 -3.75
CA SER A 453 -20.33 -17.09 -2.74
C SER A 453 -19.66 -17.77 -1.55
N GLN A 454 -18.34 -17.79 -1.51
CA GLN A 454 -17.55 -18.46 -0.48
C GLN A 454 -16.57 -17.51 0.18
N TYR A 455 -16.32 -17.71 1.47
CA TYR A 455 -15.15 -17.19 2.16
C TYR A 455 -14.52 -18.30 2.99
N CYS A 456 -13.22 -18.20 3.24
CA CYS A 456 -12.50 -19.19 4.05
C CYS A 456 -11.53 -18.50 5.00
N SER A 457 -11.06 -19.30 5.95
CA SER A 457 -9.90 -18.96 6.76
C SER A 457 -8.62 -19.39 6.04
N ILE A 458 -7.51 -18.73 6.35
CA ILE A 458 -6.18 -19.06 5.79
C ILE A 458 -5.16 -19.20 6.92
N ASP A 459 -4.24 -20.14 6.79
CA ASP A 459 -3.16 -20.34 7.75
C ASP A 459 -2.16 -19.18 7.61
N PRO A 460 -1.87 -18.42 8.69
CA PRO A 460 -0.87 -17.35 8.60
C PRO A 460 0.55 -17.83 8.30
N ASN A 461 0.82 -19.13 8.41
CA ASN A 461 2.11 -19.76 8.13
C ASN A 461 2.16 -20.43 6.75
N LYS A 462 1.21 -20.09 5.86
CA LYS A 462 1.24 -20.51 4.46
C LYS A 462 1.17 -19.32 3.51
N SER A 463 1.75 -19.53 2.33
CA SER A 463 1.66 -18.60 1.21
C SER A 463 0.49 -18.99 0.31
N TYR A 464 -0.23 -18.00 -0.20
CA TYR A 464 -1.38 -18.22 -1.10
C TYR A 464 -1.27 -17.28 -2.30
N ASP A 465 -1.54 -17.80 -3.50
CA ASP A 465 -1.73 -16.96 -4.67
C ASP A 465 -3.11 -16.31 -4.60
N VAL A 466 -3.12 -14.98 -4.71
CA VAL A 466 -4.33 -14.18 -4.57
C VAL A 466 -4.50 -13.22 -5.72
N ALA A 467 -5.74 -12.80 -5.91
CA ALA A 467 -6.12 -11.75 -6.83
C ALA A 467 -7.15 -10.85 -6.17
N LYS A 468 -7.30 -9.63 -6.66
CA LYS A 468 -8.39 -8.76 -6.24
C LYS A 468 -8.93 -7.98 -7.43
N ILE A 469 -10.05 -7.30 -7.20
CA ILE A 469 -10.60 -6.33 -8.15
C ILE A 469 -10.78 -5.02 -7.41
N GLY A 470 -10.02 -4.01 -7.82
CA GLY A 470 -10.15 -2.64 -7.34
C GLY A 470 -10.80 -1.75 -8.36
N ARG A 471 -11.39 -0.65 -7.89
CA ARG A 471 -11.90 0.38 -8.81
C ARG A 471 -10.79 1.04 -9.62
N THR A 472 -9.56 1.14 -9.08
CA THR A 472 -8.46 1.91 -9.68
C THR A 472 -7.65 1.00 -10.60
N SER A 473 -6.96 0.02 -10.01
CA SER A 473 -6.07 -0.88 -10.76
C SER A 473 -6.81 -2.03 -11.45
N GLY A 474 -8.13 -2.15 -11.26
CA GLY A 474 -8.88 -3.29 -11.78
C GLY A 474 -8.39 -4.60 -11.15
N TRP A 475 -8.15 -5.59 -12.02
CA TRP A 475 -7.61 -6.89 -11.63
C TRP A 475 -6.11 -6.83 -11.42
N THR A 476 -5.67 -7.11 -10.20
CA THR A 476 -4.25 -7.37 -9.87
C THR A 476 -4.10 -8.74 -9.22
N SER A 477 -2.90 -9.32 -9.29
CA SER A 477 -2.55 -10.53 -8.57
C SER A 477 -1.30 -10.35 -7.73
N GLY A 478 -1.18 -11.18 -6.70
CA GLY A 478 -0.04 -11.21 -5.82
C GLY A 478 0.01 -12.52 -5.05
N LYS A 479 0.91 -12.58 -4.07
CA LYS A 479 1.10 -13.72 -3.20
C LYS A 479 1.14 -13.26 -1.75
N ILE A 480 0.39 -13.91 -0.88
CA ILE A 480 0.41 -13.63 0.56
C ILE A 480 1.80 -14.00 1.09
N ASN A 481 2.44 -13.04 1.74
CA ASN A 481 3.72 -13.23 2.40
C ASN A 481 3.57 -14.07 3.66
N ASN A 482 4.48 -15.02 3.89
CA ASN A 482 4.38 -15.92 5.03
C ASN A 482 4.66 -15.23 6.38
N ILE A 483 5.31 -14.06 6.35
CA ILE A 483 5.53 -13.24 7.53
C ILE A 483 4.53 -12.09 7.50
N GLY A 484 3.66 -12.03 8.51
CA GLY A 484 2.70 -10.93 8.66
C GLY A 484 3.42 -9.59 8.85
N SER A 485 2.86 -8.55 8.25
CA SER A 485 3.33 -7.18 8.42
C SER A 485 2.85 -6.63 9.77
N ARG A 486 3.69 -5.81 10.41
CA ARG A 486 3.30 -5.04 11.60
C ARG A 486 3.05 -3.61 11.17
N LEU A 487 1.86 -3.10 11.46
CA LEU A 487 1.47 -1.74 11.09
C LEU A 487 1.32 -0.90 12.34
N ASN A 488 1.87 0.29 12.29
CA ASN A 488 1.69 1.31 13.30
C ASN A 488 0.80 2.40 12.73
N LEU A 489 -0.48 2.34 13.09
CA LEU A 489 -1.45 3.35 12.68
C LEU A 489 -1.41 4.58 13.60
N ARG A 490 -0.27 4.85 14.25
CA ARG A 490 -0.08 6.01 15.14
C ARG A 490 0.11 7.29 14.33
N VAL A 491 -0.77 8.26 14.61
CA VAL A 491 -0.45 9.68 14.88
C VAL A 491 0.35 10.44 13.83
N ASP A 492 -0.34 11.09 12.89
CA ASP A 492 0.06 12.40 12.33
C ASP A 492 -0.97 13.03 11.38
N HIS A 493 -2.27 13.15 11.72
CA HIS A 493 -3.28 13.91 10.93
C HIS A 493 -3.50 13.45 9.46
N ILE A 494 -2.70 12.51 8.93
CA ILE A 494 -2.66 12.12 7.52
C ILE A 494 -3.19 10.69 7.33
N SER A 495 -3.07 9.86 8.35
CA SER A 495 -3.91 8.66 8.47
C SER A 495 -5.27 9.08 9.05
N VAL A 496 -6.36 8.56 8.48
CA VAL A 496 -7.80 8.82 8.74
C VAL A 496 -8.26 8.52 10.19
N VAL A 497 -7.35 8.62 11.15
CA VAL A 497 -7.62 8.63 12.58
C VAL A 497 -7.53 10.09 13.04
N PRO A 498 -8.67 10.72 13.34
CA PRO A 498 -8.74 12.07 13.86
C PRO A 498 -7.76 12.33 15.01
N THR A 499 -7.21 13.53 15.04
CA THR A 499 -6.08 13.90 15.91
C THR A 499 -6.43 14.15 17.36
N GLU A 500 -7.72 14.18 17.64
CA GLU A 500 -8.27 14.09 18.99
C GLU A 500 -8.16 12.66 19.58
N LEU A 501 -7.79 11.63 18.79
CA LEU A 501 -7.75 10.23 19.19
C LEU A 501 -6.34 9.67 19.45
N LYS A 502 -5.34 10.54 19.65
CA LYS A 502 -3.96 10.18 20.03
C LYS A 502 -3.88 9.17 21.20
N HIS A 503 -4.86 9.21 22.10
CA HIS A 503 -4.95 8.36 23.29
C HIS A 503 -5.70 7.03 23.07
N ARG A 504 -6.27 6.80 21.88
CA ARG A 504 -7.08 5.60 21.56
C ARG A 504 -6.45 4.70 20.47
N TYR A 505 -5.58 5.25 19.60
CA TYR A 505 -4.96 4.55 18.47
C TYR A 505 -3.45 4.34 18.61
N GLY A 506 -3.05 3.76 19.75
CA GLY A 506 -1.65 3.50 20.10
C GLY A 506 -1.16 2.09 19.81
N THR A 507 -1.94 1.21 19.20
CA THR A 507 -1.59 -0.23 19.13
C THR A 507 -1.04 -0.63 17.78
N VAL A 508 0.11 -1.31 17.80
CA VAL A 508 0.63 -2.05 16.65
C VAL A 508 -0.35 -3.16 16.30
N ILE A 509 -0.73 -3.25 15.02
CA ILE A 509 -1.62 -4.30 14.52
C ILE A 509 -0.89 -5.26 13.59
N LEU A 510 -1.42 -6.47 13.48
CA LEU A 510 -1.03 -7.44 12.47
C LEU A 510 -1.90 -7.29 11.22
N SER A 511 -1.26 -7.50 10.07
CA SER A 511 -1.92 -7.57 8.77
C SER A 511 -1.24 -8.61 7.88
N TYR A 512 -1.99 -9.16 6.94
CA TYR A 512 -1.39 -9.95 5.87
C TYR A 512 -0.76 -9.02 4.85
N GLY A 513 0.55 -9.17 4.63
CA GLY A 513 1.24 -8.55 3.51
C GLY A 513 1.02 -9.36 2.23
N VAL A 514 0.63 -8.70 1.15
CA VAL A 514 0.51 -9.26 -0.19
C VAL A 514 1.60 -8.65 -1.05
N VAL A 515 2.51 -9.49 -1.52
CA VAL A 515 3.55 -9.12 -2.48
C VAL A 515 2.92 -9.13 -3.87
N VAL A 516 3.02 -8.02 -4.59
CA VAL A 516 2.48 -7.89 -5.94
C VAL A 516 3.24 -8.77 -6.93
N ASP A 517 2.54 -9.31 -7.92
CA ASP A 517 3.16 -9.97 -9.07
C ASP A 517 3.92 -8.94 -9.93
N GLU A 518 5.13 -9.29 -10.42
CA GLU A 518 6.03 -8.37 -11.14
C GLU A 518 5.39 -7.62 -12.32
N ARG A 519 4.30 -8.15 -12.86
CA ARG A 519 3.53 -7.56 -13.97
C ARG A 519 2.71 -6.33 -13.57
N PHE A 520 2.54 -6.05 -12.28
CA PHE A 520 1.78 -4.91 -11.80
C PHE A 520 2.65 -4.02 -10.90
N PRO A 521 2.48 -2.69 -10.95
CA PRO A 521 3.22 -1.78 -10.09
C PRO A 521 2.88 -1.99 -8.60
N GLU A 522 1.59 -2.12 -8.27
CA GLU A 522 1.10 -2.34 -6.92
C GLU A 522 -0.04 -3.38 -6.90
N PHE A 523 -0.22 -4.06 -5.76
CA PHE A 523 -1.38 -4.95 -5.60
C PHE A 523 -2.64 -4.14 -5.25
N LEU A 524 -2.56 -3.14 -4.35
CA LEU A 524 -3.59 -2.16 -4.07
C LEU A 524 -3.08 -0.75 -4.41
N GLU A 525 -3.74 -0.08 -5.36
CA GLU A 525 -3.52 1.33 -5.68
C GLU A 525 -4.45 2.24 -4.84
N PRO A 526 -4.18 3.55 -4.76
CA PRO A 526 -5.09 4.52 -4.16
C PRO A 526 -6.53 4.37 -4.68
N GLY A 527 -7.50 4.20 -3.77
CA GLY A 527 -8.91 3.95 -4.07
C GLY A 527 -9.32 2.47 -4.14
N ASP A 528 -8.37 1.53 -4.10
CA ASP A 528 -8.68 0.09 -4.07
C ASP A 528 -9.04 -0.44 -2.68
N SER A 529 -8.97 0.41 -1.66
CA SER A 529 -9.43 0.07 -0.31
C SER A 529 -10.87 -0.45 -0.33
N GLY A 530 -11.11 -1.57 0.34
CA GLY A 530 -12.38 -2.29 0.32
C GLY A 530 -12.46 -3.38 -0.74
N SER A 531 -11.46 -3.56 -1.61
CA SER A 531 -11.40 -4.71 -2.53
C SER A 531 -11.44 -6.04 -1.78
N ALA A 532 -12.32 -6.95 -2.21
CA ALA A 532 -12.26 -8.34 -1.79
C ALA A 532 -11.03 -9.02 -2.42
N VAL A 533 -10.25 -9.71 -1.59
CA VAL A 533 -9.10 -10.51 -2.00
C VAL A 533 -9.56 -11.96 -2.15
N LEU A 534 -9.36 -12.51 -3.34
CA LEU A 534 -9.81 -13.82 -3.79
C LEU A 534 -8.63 -14.79 -3.89
N LEU A 535 -8.86 -16.07 -3.56
CA LEU A 535 -7.91 -17.13 -3.91
C LEU A 535 -7.83 -17.29 -5.43
N LYS A 536 -6.59 -17.39 -5.94
CA LYS A 536 -6.31 -17.66 -7.35
C LYS A 536 -6.23 -19.17 -7.60
N ASP A 537 -7.30 -19.89 -7.27
CA ASP A 537 -7.42 -21.33 -7.53
C ASP A 537 -8.30 -21.60 -8.75
N ARG A 538 -7.69 -22.11 -9.82
CA ARG A 538 -8.38 -22.41 -11.09
C ARG A 538 -9.25 -23.66 -11.02
N SER A 539 -9.04 -24.52 -10.04
CA SER A 539 -9.83 -25.75 -9.87
C SER A 539 -11.22 -25.44 -9.28
N LYS A 540 -11.38 -24.29 -8.63
CA LYS A 540 -12.63 -23.90 -7.97
C LYS A 540 -13.65 -23.37 -8.97
N LYS A 541 -14.88 -23.84 -8.80
CA LYS A 541 -16.06 -23.38 -9.57
C LYS A 541 -16.70 -22.11 -9.00
N GLN A 542 -16.23 -21.65 -7.84
CA GLN A 542 -16.72 -20.47 -7.14
C GLN A 542 -15.52 -19.65 -6.69
N ALA A 543 -15.66 -18.33 -6.66
CA ALA A 543 -14.63 -17.46 -6.12
C ALA A 543 -14.69 -17.48 -4.58
N THR A 544 -13.54 -17.70 -3.95
CA THR A 544 -13.41 -17.76 -2.49
C THR A 544 -12.69 -16.51 -1.99
N ILE A 545 -13.35 -15.75 -1.12
CA ILE A 545 -12.80 -14.53 -0.50
C ILE A 545 -11.95 -14.93 0.72
N VAL A 546 -10.71 -14.45 0.79
CA VAL A 546 -9.77 -14.69 1.90
C VAL A 546 -9.44 -13.46 2.71
N GLY A 547 -9.65 -12.28 2.14
CA GLY A 547 -9.40 -11.04 2.86
C GLY A 547 -10.08 -9.83 2.24
N LEU A 548 -9.95 -8.71 2.95
CA LEU A 548 -10.43 -7.40 2.53
C LEU A 548 -9.23 -6.44 2.51
N GLY A 549 -8.86 -5.94 1.32
CA GLY A 549 -7.75 -5.01 1.16
C GLY A 549 -8.08 -3.65 1.79
N PHE A 550 -7.16 -3.07 2.56
CA PHE A 550 -7.45 -1.80 3.27
C PHE A 550 -6.30 -0.78 3.28
N ALA A 551 -5.07 -1.19 2.98
CA ALA A 551 -3.89 -0.33 3.03
C ALA A 551 -2.79 -0.87 2.11
N GLY A 552 -1.76 -0.07 1.84
CA GLY A 552 -0.60 -0.52 1.08
C GLY A 552 0.59 0.43 1.22
N ASN A 553 1.78 -0.15 1.28
CA ASN A 553 3.05 0.53 1.37
C ASN A 553 3.70 0.56 -0.01
N SER A 554 3.54 1.67 -0.73
CA SER A 554 4.16 1.88 -2.05
C SER A 554 5.68 1.76 -2.02
N ARG A 555 6.29 2.01 -0.85
CA ARG A 555 7.75 2.02 -0.66
C ARG A 555 8.32 0.61 -0.70
N THR A 556 7.60 -0.36 -0.14
CA THR A 556 7.97 -1.79 -0.15
C THR A 556 7.22 -2.59 -1.21
N ARG A 557 6.24 -1.97 -1.89
CA ARG A 557 5.26 -2.60 -2.80
C ARG A 557 4.47 -3.74 -2.13
N ILE A 558 4.21 -3.60 -0.84
CA ILE A 558 3.40 -4.53 -0.05
C ILE A 558 2.02 -3.94 0.15
N SER A 559 0.99 -4.73 -0.14
CA SER A 559 -0.40 -4.37 0.15
C SER A 559 -0.91 -5.14 1.36
N TYR A 560 -1.86 -4.56 2.08
CA TYR A 560 -2.32 -5.06 3.37
C TYR A 560 -3.79 -5.47 3.29
N MET A 561 -4.09 -6.66 3.81
CA MET A 561 -5.46 -7.15 3.93
C MET A 561 -5.76 -7.69 5.33
N GLN A 562 -7.01 -7.51 5.74
CA GLN A 562 -7.57 -8.13 6.95
C GLN A 562 -8.18 -9.50 6.58
N PRO A 563 -8.08 -10.53 7.45
CA PRO A 563 -8.61 -11.87 7.17
C PRO A 563 -10.15 -11.85 7.10
N MET A 564 -10.73 -12.45 6.05
CA MET A 564 -12.17 -12.32 5.80
C MET A 564 -13.04 -13.00 6.88
N ASP A 565 -12.59 -14.12 7.44
CA ASP A 565 -13.28 -14.78 8.55
C ASP A 565 -13.33 -13.93 9.82
N LEU A 566 -12.27 -13.16 10.11
CA LEU A 566 -12.27 -12.23 11.23
C LEU A 566 -13.18 -11.03 10.96
N VAL A 567 -13.22 -10.54 9.71
CA VAL A 567 -14.18 -9.52 9.26
C VAL A 567 -15.62 -10.00 9.46
N VAL A 568 -15.95 -11.21 8.97
CA VAL A 568 -17.29 -11.77 9.10
C VAL A 568 -17.67 -11.93 10.57
N LYS A 569 -16.78 -12.45 11.40
CA LYS A 569 -17.04 -12.60 12.84
C LYS A 569 -17.34 -11.26 13.53
N ASP A 570 -16.58 -10.21 13.22
CA ASP A 570 -16.78 -8.88 13.79
C ASP A 570 -18.04 -8.20 13.23
N ILE A 571 -18.42 -8.47 11.98
CA ILE A 571 -19.73 -8.10 11.42
C ILE A 571 -20.85 -8.72 12.25
N GLU A 572 -20.79 -10.03 12.51
CA GLU A 572 -21.83 -10.72 13.27
C GLU A 572 -21.92 -10.17 14.71
N GLU A 573 -20.77 -9.91 15.34
CA GLU A 573 -20.70 -9.32 16.68
C GLU A 573 -21.34 -7.93 16.73
N ILE A 574 -20.98 -7.03 15.81
CA ILE A 574 -21.46 -5.64 15.83
C ILE A 574 -22.93 -5.54 15.43
N THR A 575 -23.36 -6.33 14.45
CA THR A 575 -24.73 -6.25 13.93
C THR A 575 -25.71 -7.06 14.75
N GLY A 576 -25.25 -8.08 15.48
CA GLY A 576 -26.11 -9.09 16.11
C GLY A 576 -26.87 -9.93 15.08
N CYS A 577 -26.42 -9.95 13.83
CA CYS A 577 -26.99 -10.73 12.73
C CYS A 577 -26.01 -11.84 12.31
N LYS A 578 -26.51 -12.89 11.69
CA LYS A 578 -25.66 -13.94 11.10
C LYS A 578 -25.28 -13.60 9.66
N VAL A 579 -24.04 -13.80 9.26
CA VAL A 579 -23.63 -13.70 7.85
C VAL A 579 -23.94 -15.02 7.16
N VAL A 580 -24.86 -14.98 6.20
CA VAL A 580 -25.29 -16.17 5.44
C VAL A 580 -24.80 -16.16 3.98
N TYR A 581 -24.28 -15.03 3.54
CA TYR A 581 -23.54 -14.90 2.28
C TYR A 581 -22.42 -13.86 2.44
N PRO A 582 -21.19 -14.11 1.96
CA PRO A 582 -20.70 -15.40 1.45
C PRO A 582 -20.75 -16.50 2.54
N ARG A 583 -20.69 -17.77 2.14
CA ARG A 583 -20.71 -18.91 3.07
C ARG A 583 -19.31 -19.31 3.49
N PHE A 584 -19.13 -19.66 4.76
CA PHE A 584 -17.86 -20.20 5.24
C PHE A 584 -17.63 -21.60 4.68
N VAL A 585 -16.46 -21.84 4.09
CA VAL A 585 -16.10 -23.17 3.55
C VAL A 585 -14.96 -23.85 4.32
N GLY A 586 -14.62 -23.34 5.50
CA GLY A 586 -13.58 -23.90 6.35
C GLY A 586 -12.24 -23.17 6.20
N GLU A 587 -11.16 -23.89 6.52
CA GLU A 587 -9.78 -23.43 6.37
C GLU A 587 -9.21 -23.90 5.02
N GLU A 588 -8.56 -22.98 4.31
CA GLU A 588 -7.90 -23.30 3.06
C GLU A 588 -6.59 -24.07 3.33
N PRO A 589 -6.43 -25.30 2.81
CA PRO A 589 -5.25 -26.12 3.07
C PRO A 589 -3.93 -25.50 2.60
N GLY A 590 -4.00 -24.46 1.75
CA GLY A 590 -2.85 -23.79 1.16
C GLY A 590 -2.24 -24.59 0.03
N THR A 591 -1.59 -23.89 -0.89
CA THR A 591 -0.89 -24.55 -1.99
C THR A 591 0.44 -25.07 -1.45
N VAL A 592 0.63 -26.39 -1.45
CA VAL A 592 1.99 -26.93 -1.47
C VAL A 592 2.52 -26.61 -2.85
N ILE A 593 3.25 -25.51 -2.98
CA ILE A 593 3.84 -25.10 -4.25
C ILE A 593 4.81 -26.21 -4.65
N GLN A 594 4.43 -27.03 -5.64
CA GLN A 594 5.40 -27.74 -6.46
C GLN A 594 5.97 -26.66 -7.38
N ASP A 595 7.20 -26.22 -7.13
CA ASP A 595 7.89 -25.27 -8.00
C ASP A 595 8.04 -25.95 -9.39
N ASP A 596 7.33 -25.44 -10.40
CA ASP A 596 7.46 -25.81 -11.82
C ASP A 596 8.70 -25.16 -12.46
#